data_AF-A0A916MJJ1-F1
#
_entry.id   AF-A0A916MJJ1-F1
#
_cell.length_a   1.000
_cell.length_b   1.000
_cell.length_c   1.000
_cell.angle_alpha   90.00
_cell.angle_beta   90.00
_cell.angle_gamma   90.00
#
_symmetry.space_group_name_H-M   'P 1'
#
loop_
_entity.id
_entity.type
_entity.pdbx_description
1 polymer ?
#
loop_
_entity_poly.entity_id
_entity_poly.type
_entity_poly.pdbx_seq_one_letter_code
_entity_poly.pdbx_strand_id
1 'polypeptide(L)'
;MKTLTAKQQTMLSFIEQFMTERHYPPTYEEIRVGLGLSTKSLVDYHLNALEAAGRIQRDPWTPRGLRVRTGNAFTDGTYSVPLLGHIGASLPATFYTDAAAEALILTRDMVPEQADLYALKVRGTSMIDAMVNDGDIVVMKKQAVAKDGDMVAVRLI
;
A
#
# COMPACT_ATOMS: atom_id res chain seq x y z
N MET A 1 22.45 1.99 1.17
CA MET A 1 21.35 1.11 1.64
C MET A 1 21.61 0.78 3.10
N LYS A 2 20.72 1.12 4.03
CA LYS A 2 20.91 0.84 5.47
C LYS A 2 20.69 -0.65 5.71
N THR A 3 21.70 -1.36 6.21
CA THR A 3 21.62 -2.80 6.50
C THR A 3 20.71 -3.03 7.70
N LEU A 4 19.73 -3.93 7.57
CA LEU A 4 18.84 -4.29 8.67
C LEU A 4 19.56 -5.20 9.67
N THR A 5 19.27 -4.99 10.95
CA THR A 5 19.66 -5.93 12.02
C THR A 5 18.79 -7.20 11.97
N ALA A 6 19.27 -8.30 12.56
CA ALA A 6 18.52 -9.56 12.63
C ALA A 6 17.11 -9.37 13.21
N LYS A 7 16.96 -8.58 14.28
CA LYS A 7 15.65 -8.27 14.89
C LYS A 7 14.72 -7.49 13.96
N GLN A 8 15.25 -6.52 13.22
CA GLN A 8 14.46 -5.77 12.24
C GLN A 8 14.03 -6.66 11.07
N GLN A 9 14.90 -7.57 10.63
CA GLN A 9 14.56 -8.55 9.60
C GLN A 9 13.45 -9.49 10.09
N THR A 10 13.55 -10.02 11.31
CA THR A 10 12.49 -10.85 11.91
C THR A 10 11.17 -10.09 12.00
N MET A 11 11.20 -8.81 12.38
CA MET A 11 9.98 -7.98 12.41
C MET A 11 9.38 -7.80 11.03
N LEU A 12 10.20 -7.52 10.02
CA LEU A 12 9.74 -7.39 8.64
C LEU A 12 9.08 -8.68 8.14
N SER A 13 9.73 -9.83 8.35
CA SER A 13 9.19 -11.13 7.95
C SER A 13 7.90 -11.49 8.69
N PHE A 14 7.78 -11.12 9.97
CA PHE A 14 6.51 -11.28 10.70
C PHE A 14 5.39 -10.42 10.09
N ILE A 15 5.66 -9.16 9.76
CA ILE A 15 4.66 -8.28 9.15
C ILE A 15 4.23 -8.84 7.79
N GLU A 16 5.18 -9.27 6.95
CA GLU A 16 4.92 -9.89 5.65
C GLU A 16 4.04 -11.14 5.81
N GLN A 17 4.44 -12.08 6.68
CA GLN A 17 3.68 -13.31 6.93
C GLN A 17 2.28 -13.03 7.48
N PHE A 18 2.16 -12.10 8.43
CA PHE A 18 0.87 -11.72 9.01
C PHE A 18 -0.08 -11.20 7.93
N MET A 19 0.42 -10.36 7.03
CA MET A 19 -0.37 -9.82 5.93
C MET A 19 -0.77 -10.89 4.92
N THR A 20 0.11 -11.85 4.61
CA THR A 20 -0.22 -12.99 3.73
C THR A 20 -1.30 -13.89 4.33
N GLU A 21 -1.24 -14.17 5.64
CA GLU A 21 -2.21 -15.06 6.29
C GLU A 21 -3.56 -14.36 6.56
N ARG A 22 -3.52 -13.12 7.04
CA ARG A 22 -4.71 -12.42 7.55
C ARG A 22 -5.32 -11.42 6.57
N HIS A 23 -4.63 -11.10 5.48
CA HIS A 23 -5.10 -10.18 4.43
C HIS A 23 -5.35 -8.74 4.94
N TYR A 24 -4.74 -8.36 6.06
CA TYR A 24 -4.74 -6.99 6.59
C TYR A 24 -3.45 -6.70 7.36
N PRO A 25 -3.02 -5.43 7.46
CA PRO A 25 -1.79 -5.08 8.15
C PRO A 25 -1.93 -5.18 9.68
N PRO A 26 -0.89 -5.64 10.38
CA PRO A 26 -0.93 -5.80 11.83
C PRO A 26 -0.88 -4.44 12.53
N THR A 27 -1.53 -4.36 13.67
CA THR A 27 -1.44 -3.27 14.64
C THR A 27 -0.16 -3.39 15.47
N TYR A 28 0.20 -2.31 16.15
CA TYR A 28 1.33 -2.30 17.09
C TYR A 28 1.20 -3.37 18.18
N GLU A 29 -0.04 -3.65 18.64
CA GLU A 29 -0.26 -4.66 19.67
C GLU A 29 -0.12 -6.09 19.11
N GLU A 30 -0.62 -6.35 17.90
CA GLU A 30 -0.44 -7.64 17.22
C GLU A 30 1.05 -7.93 16.95
N ILE A 31 1.83 -6.93 16.54
CA ILE A 31 3.29 -7.05 16.38
C ILE A 31 3.97 -7.32 17.72
N ARG A 32 3.59 -6.57 18.77
CA ARG A 32 4.17 -6.73 20.11
C ARG A 32 3.97 -8.15 20.64
N VAL A 33 2.73 -8.65 20.58
CA VAL A 33 2.37 -9.99 21.06
C VAL A 33 3.00 -11.06 20.17
N GLY A 34 2.92 -10.92 18.84
CA GLY A 34 3.43 -11.91 17.90
C GLY A 34 4.95 -12.09 17.94
N LEU A 35 5.69 -11.02 18.25
CA LEU A 35 7.16 -11.08 18.40
C LEU A 35 7.64 -11.19 19.85
N GLY A 36 6.73 -11.28 20.82
CA GLY A 36 7.07 -11.35 22.25
C GLY A 36 7.83 -10.11 22.77
N LEU A 37 7.53 -8.93 22.24
CA LEU A 37 8.20 -7.69 22.63
C LEU A 37 7.62 -7.14 23.95
N SER A 38 8.50 -6.61 24.80
CA SER A 38 8.14 -6.15 26.14
C SER A 38 7.22 -4.93 26.14
N THR A 39 7.40 -4.01 25.19
CA THR A 39 6.66 -2.74 25.15
C THR A 39 6.32 -2.31 23.72
N LYS A 40 5.26 -1.51 23.57
CA LYS A 40 4.88 -0.85 22.30
C LYS A 40 5.98 0.10 21.81
N SER A 41 6.73 0.72 22.71
CA SER A 41 7.84 1.62 22.35
C SER A 41 8.98 0.90 21.62
N LEU A 42 9.22 -0.37 21.96
CA LEU A 42 10.22 -1.19 21.27
C LEU A 42 9.75 -1.57 19.85
N VAL A 43 8.45 -1.81 19.68
CA VAL A 43 7.84 -1.97 18.34
C VAL A 43 8.07 -0.70 17.53
N ASP A 44 7.73 0.46 18.08
CA ASP A 44 7.89 1.74 17.38
C ASP A 44 9.35 2.00 17.00
N TYR A 45 10.31 1.72 17.89
CA TYR A 45 11.73 1.82 17.59
C TYR A 45 12.15 1.01 16.36
N HIS A 46 11.72 -0.25 16.28
CA HIS A 46 12.06 -1.11 15.15
C HIS A 46 11.32 -0.70 13.85
N LEU A 47 10.06 -0.27 13.96
CA LEU A 47 9.30 0.26 12.83
C LEU A 47 9.91 1.56 12.29
N ASN A 48 10.34 2.47 13.15
CA ASN A 48 11.08 3.69 12.76
C ASN A 48 12.33 3.33 11.95
N ALA A 49 13.07 2.31 12.38
CA ALA A 49 14.26 1.86 11.66
C ALA A 49 13.95 1.20 10.31
N LEU A 50 12.87 0.42 10.22
CA LEU A 50 12.40 -0.19 8.97
C LEU A 50 11.92 0.87 7.96
N GLU A 51 11.21 1.90 8.44
CA GLU A 51 10.77 3.03 7.61
C GLU A 51 11.97 3.86 7.12
N ALA A 52 12.92 4.17 8.00
CA ALA A 52 14.17 4.84 7.63
C ALA A 52 15.04 4.01 6.66
N ALA A 53 14.89 2.68 6.67
CA ALA A 53 15.50 1.78 5.70
C ALA A 53 14.70 1.64 4.40
N GLY A 54 13.53 2.29 4.31
CA GLY A 54 12.65 2.28 3.14
C GLY A 54 11.91 0.97 2.90
N ARG A 55 11.78 0.12 3.94
CA ARG A 55 11.15 -1.21 3.86
C ARG A 55 9.67 -1.22 4.20
N ILE A 56 9.21 -0.20 4.90
CA ILE A 56 7.81 0.01 5.25
C ILE A 56 7.46 1.49 5.10
N GLN A 57 6.17 1.79 5.08
CA GLN A 57 5.60 3.12 5.20
C GLN A 57 4.47 3.07 6.22
N ARG A 58 4.32 4.11 7.03
CA ARG A 58 3.27 4.21 8.04
C ARG A 58 2.34 5.39 7.79
N ASP A 59 1.05 5.18 8.04
CA ASP A 59 0.06 6.25 8.19
C ASP A 59 -0.25 6.48 9.68
N PRO A 60 0.13 7.63 10.26
CA PRO A 60 -0.10 7.93 11.68
C PRO A 60 -1.59 8.02 12.05
N TRP A 61 -2.48 8.26 11.09
CA TRP A 61 -3.88 8.53 11.34
C TRP A 61 -4.73 7.26 11.40
N THR A 62 -4.16 6.10 11.07
CA THR A 62 -4.88 4.82 11.03
C THR A 62 -4.14 3.74 11.82
N PRO A 63 -4.79 3.03 12.77
CA PRO A 63 -4.16 1.95 13.54
C PRO A 63 -3.59 0.80 12.71
N ARG A 64 -4.15 0.62 11.50
CA ARG A 64 -3.76 -0.35 10.46
C ARG A 64 -3.09 0.35 9.26
N GLY A 65 -2.45 1.50 9.48
CA GLY A 65 -1.76 2.29 8.46
C GLY A 65 -0.40 1.75 8.03
N LEU A 66 0.00 0.56 8.48
CA LEU A 66 1.28 -0.05 8.16
C LEU A 66 1.24 -0.65 6.76
N ARG A 67 2.18 -0.26 5.91
CA ARG A 67 2.36 -0.82 4.56
C ARG A 67 3.79 -1.30 4.42
N VAL A 68 3.98 -2.54 3.97
CA VAL A 68 5.32 -2.99 3.61
C VAL A 68 5.65 -2.36 2.25
N ARG A 69 6.78 -1.64 2.19
CA ARG A 69 7.40 -1.25 0.91
C ARG A 69 8.15 -2.47 0.42
N THR A 70 7.38 -3.48 0.09
CA THR A 70 7.82 -4.47 -0.86
C THR A 70 7.95 -3.65 -2.14
N GLY A 71 9.08 -3.71 -2.83
CA GLY A 71 8.94 -3.58 -4.28
C GLY A 71 8.11 -4.80 -4.64
N ASN A 72 6.78 -4.65 -4.64
CA ASN A 72 5.78 -5.72 -4.58
C ASN A 72 6.32 -6.95 -5.28
N ALA A 73 6.77 -7.90 -4.46
CA ALA A 73 7.47 -9.05 -4.98
C ALA A 73 6.39 -9.94 -5.56
N PHE A 74 6.56 -10.33 -6.82
CA PHE A 74 5.72 -11.33 -7.43
C PHE A 74 5.75 -12.61 -6.60
N THR A 75 4.61 -13.03 -6.07
CA THR A 75 4.42 -14.36 -5.48
C THR A 75 3.78 -15.24 -6.55
N ASP A 76 4.47 -16.31 -6.96
CA ASP A 76 4.01 -17.23 -8.01
C ASP A 76 3.58 -16.54 -9.32
N GLY A 77 4.30 -15.50 -9.73
CA GLY A 77 4.02 -14.75 -10.97
C GLY A 77 2.84 -13.77 -10.89
N THR A 78 2.25 -13.63 -9.70
CA THR A 78 1.13 -12.71 -9.43
C THR A 78 1.53 -11.57 -8.50
N TYR A 79 0.78 -10.48 -8.57
CA TYR A 79 1.07 -9.20 -7.96
C TYR A 79 -0.17 -8.65 -7.28
N SER A 80 -0.10 -8.43 -5.97
CA SER A 80 -1.22 -7.89 -5.21
C SER A 80 -1.21 -6.36 -5.22
N VAL A 81 -2.29 -5.75 -5.69
CA VAL A 81 -2.51 -4.30 -5.72
C VAL A 81 -3.64 -3.94 -4.76
N PRO A 82 -3.38 -3.15 -3.70
CA PRO A 82 -4.42 -2.76 -2.76
C PRO A 82 -5.40 -1.76 -3.38
N LEU A 83 -6.70 -1.96 -3.17
CA LEU A 83 -7.75 -0.99 -3.52
C LEU A 83 -7.88 0.03 -2.39
N LEU A 84 -7.52 1.28 -2.66
CA LEU A 84 -7.43 2.35 -1.63
C LEU A 84 -8.67 3.25 -1.54
N GLY A 85 -9.76 2.88 -2.21
CA GLY A 85 -11.03 3.61 -2.20
C GLY A 85 -11.41 4.11 -3.58
N HIS A 86 -11.98 5.32 -3.64
CA HIS A 86 -12.61 5.86 -4.85
C HIS A 86 -11.93 7.10 -5.41
N ILE A 87 -12.03 7.29 -6.73
CA ILE A 87 -11.58 8.49 -7.46
C ILE A 87 -12.74 9.12 -8.25
N GLY A 88 -12.93 10.43 -8.11
CA GLY A 88 -13.94 11.19 -8.84
C GLY A 88 -13.61 12.68 -8.88
N ALA A 89 -14.12 13.38 -9.89
CA ALA A 89 -13.75 14.78 -10.17
C ALA A 89 -14.45 15.85 -9.31
N SER A 90 -15.51 15.48 -8.56
CA SER A 90 -16.43 16.45 -7.96
C SER A 90 -16.24 16.73 -6.47
N LEU A 91 -15.39 15.97 -5.77
CA LEU A 91 -15.09 16.17 -4.35
C LEU A 91 -13.60 15.89 -4.12
N PRO A 92 -12.96 16.51 -3.11
CA PRO A 92 -11.63 16.09 -2.69
C PRO A 92 -11.66 14.58 -2.50
N ALA A 93 -10.74 13.85 -3.14
CA ALA A 93 -10.67 12.41 -3.01
C ALA A 93 -10.43 12.07 -1.54
N THR A 94 -11.50 11.82 -0.81
CA THR A 94 -11.44 11.20 0.51
C THR A 94 -11.14 9.74 0.22
N PHE A 95 -9.91 9.35 0.53
CA PHE A 95 -9.50 7.95 0.54
C PHE A 95 -10.26 7.27 1.68
N TYR A 96 -11.49 6.83 1.40
CA TYR A 96 -12.21 5.93 2.30
C TYR A 96 -11.53 4.57 2.18
N THR A 97 -10.69 4.24 3.17
CA THR A 97 -10.33 2.84 3.41
C THR A 97 -11.56 2.17 3.99
N ASP A 98 -12.41 1.59 3.14
CA ASP A 98 -13.43 0.68 3.63
C ASP A 98 -12.76 -0.47 4.39
N ALA A 99 -13.41 -0.91 5.45
CA ALA A 99 -12.85 -1.75 6.51
C ALA A 99 -12.47 -3.19 6.09
N ALA A 100 -12.61 -3.52 4.81
CA ALA A 100 -12.05 -4.71 4.18
C ALA A 100 -11.04 -4.26 3.12
N ALA A 101 -9.76 -4.54 3.35
CA ALA A 101 -8.71 -4.25 2.38
C ALA A 101 -8.87 -5.16 1.15
N GLU A 102 -9.71 -4.76 0.21
CA GLU A 102 -9.88 -5.43 -1.07
C GLU A 102 -8.59 -5.25 -1.90
N ALA A 103 -8.12 -6.31 -2.54
CA ALA A 103 -6.89 -6.30 -3.32
C ALA A 103 -7.13 -6.99 -4.67
N LEU A 104 -6.57 -6.40 -5.73
CA LEU A 104 -6.54 -6.99 -7.05
C LEU A 104 -5.31 -7.87 -7.18
N ILE A 105 -5.47 -9.05 -7.76
CA ILE A 105 -4.36 -9.91 -8.15
C ILE A 105 -4.14 -9.72 -9.65
N LEU A 106 -2.97 -9.18 -10.00
CA LEU A 106 -2.55 -8.96 -11.37
C LEU A 106 -1.41 -9.90 -11.75
N THR A 107 -1.31 -10.27 -13.01
CA THR A 107 -0.19 -11.07 -13.51
C THR A 107 1.00 -10.19 -13.90
N ARG A 108 2.19 -10.79 -14.00
CA ARG A 108 3.45 -10.07 -14.31
C ARG A 108 3.45 -9.31 -15.62
N ASP A 109 2.70 -9.76 -16.61
CA ASP A 109 2.52 -9.08 -17.89
C ASP A 109 1.69 -7.80 -17.79
N MET A 110 0.86 -7.66 -16.75
CA MET A 110 0.02 -6.47 -16.53
C MET A 110 0.71 -5.38 -15.70
N VAL A 111 1.85 -5.70 -15.06
CA VAL A 111 2.46 -4.87 -14.03
C VAL A 111 3.92 -4.55 -14.36
N PRO A 112 4.32 -3.26 -14.35
CA PRO A 112 5.73 -2.90 -14.47
C PRO A 112 6.54 -3.46 -13.28
N GLU A 113 7.74 -3.95 -13.58
CA GLU A 113 8.57 -4.81 -12.71
C GLU A 113 8.89 -4.23 -11.31
N GLN A 114 8.75 -2.91 -11.13
CA GLN A 114 9.00 -2.18 -9.88
C GLN A 114 8.09 -0.95 -9.78
N ALA A 115 6.84 -1.11 -9.35
CA ALA A 115 5.95 0.03 -9.17
C ALA A 115 5.21 0.00 -7.84
N ASP A 116 5.26 1.08 -7.08
CA ASP A 116 4.39 1.26 -5.91
C ASP A 116 2.96 1.49 -6.45
N LEU A 117 2.24 0.37 -6.69
CA LEU A 117 0.92 0.35 -7.32
C LEU A 117 -0.19 0.32 -6.28
N TYR A 118 -1.26 1.04 -6.58
CA TYR A 118 -2.51 1.00 -5.84
C TYR A 118 -3.67 1.12 -6.82
N ALA A 119 -4.83 0.59 -6.45
CA ALA A 119 -6.03 0.70 -7.25
C ALA A 119 -7.01 1.70 -6.64
N LEU A 120 -7.82 2.33 -7.48
CA LEU A 120 -8.97 3.15 -7.09
C LEU A 120 -10.18 2.79 -7.94
N LYS A 121 -11.36 2.81 -7.33
CA LYS A 121 -12.63 2.62 -8.04
C LYS A 121 -13.17 3.96 -8.52
N VAL A 122 -13.41 4.09 -9.81
CA VAL A 122 -13.90 5.32 -10.44
C VAL A 122 -15.33 5.57 -9.99
N ARG A 123 -15.62 6.83 -9.64
CA ARG A 123 -16.94 7.34 -9.32
C ARG A 123 -17.24 8.57 -10.18
N GLY A 124 -18.25 8.45 -11.02
CA GLY A 124 -18.66 9.44 -12.01
C GLY A 124 -18.15 9.14 -13.41
N THR A 125 -18.52 10.01 -14.35
CA THR A 125 -18.30 9.84 -15.80
C THR A 125 -17.39 10.92 -16.39
N SER A 126 -16.62 11.63 -15.56
CA SER A 126 -15.80 12.76 -15.98
C SER A 126 -14.69 12.40 -16.97
N MET A 127 -14.31 11.12 -17.08
CA MET A 127 -13.31 10.61 -18.02
C MET A 127 -13.89 9.60 -19.02
N ILE A 128 -15.20 9.69 -19.32
CA ILE A 128 -15.87 8.77 -20.23
C ILE A 128 -15.27 8.77 -21.64
N ASP A 129 -14.79 9.93 -22.12
CA ASP A 129 -14.13 10.07 -23.42
C ASP A 129 -12.75 9.39 -23.47
N ALA A 130 -12.16 9.12 -22.30
CA ALA A 130 -10.93 8.33 -22.17
C ALA A 130 -11.21 6.83 -21.96
N MET A 131 -12.45 6.39 -22.22
CA MET A 131 -12.94 5.03 -21.98
C MET A 131 -12.87 4.61 -20.50
N VAL A 132 -12.99 5.57 -19.58
CA VAL A 132 -13.03 5.33 -18.12
C VAL A 132 -14.44 5.65 -17.61
N ASN A 133 -15.16 4.60 -17.22
CA ASN A 133 -16.56 4.67 -16.79
C ASN A 133 -16.71 4.62 -15.27
N ASP A 134 -17.89 4.98 -14.79
CA ASP A 134 -18.27 4.78 -13.40
C ASP A 134 -18.22 3.30 -13.02
N GLY A 135 -17.57 3.00 -11.89
CA GLY A 135 -17.40 1.63 -11.40
C GLY A 135 -16.14 0.92 -11.89
N ASP A 136 -15.43 1.47 -12.89
CA ASP A 136 -14.16 0.92 -13.36
C ASP A 136 -13.09 0.96 -12.26
N ILE A 137 -12.11 0.06 -12.35
CA ILE A 137 -10.98 0.02 -11.41
C ILE A 137 -9.71 0.44 -12.14
N VAL A 138 -9.12 1.53 -11.69
CA VAL A 138 -7.86 2.07 -12.25
C VAL A 138 -6.68 1.69 -11.38
N VAL A 139 -5.65 1.13 -11.99
CA VAL A 139 -4.39 0.80 -11.32
C VAL A 139 -3.41 1.95 -11.55
N MET A 140 -2.91 2.50 -10.45
CA MET A 140 -2.11 3.72 -10.45
C MET A 140 -0.74 3.47 -9.84
N LYS A 141 0.28 4.15 -10.38
CA LYS A 141 1.61 4.23 -9.78
C LYS A 141 1.76 5.56 -9.06
N LYS A 142 2.24 5.53 -7.81
CA LYS A 142 2.60 6.78 -7.11
C LYS A 142 3.83 7.42 -7.76
N GLN A 143 3.69 8.64 -8.26
CA GLN A 143 4.78 9.42 -8.84
C GLN A 143 4.68 10.90 -8.48
N ALA A 144 5.83 11.54 -8.32
CA ALA A 144 5.93 12.97 -8.01
C ALA A 144 5.99 13.85 -9.27
N VAL A 145 6.31 13.26 -10.43
CA VAL A 145 6.47 13.94 -11.71
C VAL A 145 5.60 13.23 -12.72
N ALA A 146 4.87 14.01 -13.52
CA ALA A 146 4.10 13.55 -14.67
C ALA A 146 4.77 14.03 -15.96
N LYS A 147 4.68 13.25 -17.03
CA LYS A 147 5.12 13.63 -18.37
C LYS A 147 3.91 13.96 -19.24
N ASP A 148 4.13 14.74 -20.29
CA ASP A 148 3.10 15.01 -21.28
C ASP A 148 2.62 13.71 -21.92
N GLY A 149 1.30 13.50 -21.90
CA GLY A 149 0.66 12.26 -22.35
C GLY A 149 0.37 11.26 -21.22
N ASP A 150 0.87 11.46 -20.01
CA ASP A 150 0.50 10.62 -18.87
C ASP A 150 -0.94 10.93 -18.42
N MET A 151 -1.74 9.89 -18.20
CA MET A 151 -3.00 10.01 -17.48
C MET A 151 -2.72 9.98 -15.97
N VAL A 152 -3.02 11.09 -15.29
CA VAL A 152 -2.65 11.26 -13.88
C VAL A 152 -3.82 11.70 -13.01
N ALA A 153 -3.85 11.20 -11.79
CA ALA A 153 -4.68 11.75 -10.73
C ALA A 153 -3.86 12.74 -9.92
N VAL A 154 -4.34 13.98 -9.84
CA VAL A 154 -3.68 15.06 -9.07
C VAL A 154 -4.61 15.50 -7.96
N ARG A 155 -4.08 15.57 -6.74
CA ARG A 155 -4.75 16.19 -5.60
C ARG A 155 -4.09 17.55 -5.36
N LEU A 156 -4.83 18.62 -5.62
CA LEU A 156 -4.44 19.96 -5.20
C LEU A 156 -4.79 20.09 -3.71
N ILE A 157 -3.80 20.47 -2.92
CA ILE A 157 -3.94 20.75 -1.48
C ILE A 157 -3.83 22.25 -1.28
#